data_AF-A0A4R2TD49-F1
#
_entry.id   AF-A0A4R2TD49-F1
#
_cell.length_a   1.000
_cell.length_b   1.000
_cell.length_c   1.000
_cell.angle_alpha   90.00
_cell.angle_beta   90.00
_cell.angle_gamma   90.00
#
_symmetry.space_group_name_H-M   'P 1'
#
loop_
_entity.id
_entity.type
_entity.pdbx_description
1 polymer ?
#
loop_
_entity_poly.entity_id
_entity_poly.type
_entity_poly.pdbx_seq_one_letter_code
_entity_poly.pdbx_strand_id
1 'polypeptide(L)'
;MDRRDIPTQPHADVETALLGPILPDRACGDCTACCTELTVKTPEFAKPAGTPCIHLCDQGCGIHAIRPRICRTWFCVWRRVASLPDAARPDRSGLLVSLNFVDKPQTCLEGVSIHVRMLAGSDAIANGMAAAVLDAVCDQLVPVWFSDGAEKMLMHPDNDVAGFVLSGEAAPRHLQGEVAAWRERYGVFGLNR
;
A
#
# COMPACT_ATOMS: atom_id res chain seq x y z
N MET A 1 -25.02 23.07 7.38
CA MET A 1 -24.00 22.71 6.37
C MET A 1 -23.97 21.20 6.34
N ASP A 2 -24.73 20.65 5.39
CA ASP A 2 -25.10 19.23 5.31
C ASP A 2 -23.88 18.37 4.93
N ARG A 3 -23.63 17.29 5.69
CA ARG A 3 -22.49 16.38 5.48
C ARG A 3 -22.73 15.34 4.37
N ARG A 4 -23.83 15.45 3.61
CA ARG A 4 -24.34 14.37 2.76
C ARG A 4 -23.93 14.40 1.29
N ASP A 5 -23.22 15.41 0.81
CA ASP A 5 -22.88 15.53 -0.62
C ASP A 5 -21.38 15.76 -0.87
N ILE A 6 -20.53 14.88 -0.33
CA ILE A 6 -19.16 14.73 -0.83
C ILE A 6 -19.13 13.43 -1.63
N PRO A 7 -18.89 13.47 -2.96
CA PRO A 7 -18.78 12.24 -3.75
C PRO A 7 -17.68 11.36 -3.17
N THR A 8 -18.04 10.20 -2.61
CA THR A 8 -17.07 9.22 -2.13
C THR A 8 -16.28 8.73 -3.33
N GLN A 9 -14.95 8.82 -3.24
CA GLN A 9 -14.09 8.25 -4.26
C GLN A 9 -14.21 6.73 -4.14
N PRO A 10 -14.41 5.98 -5.25
CA PRO A 10 -14.53 4.53 -5.20
C PRO A 10 -13.33 3.87 -4.51
N HIS A 11 -12.13 4.47 -4.58
CA HIS A 11 -10.95 3.97 -3.88
C HIS A 11 -10.97 4.24 -2.36
N ALA A 12 -11.54 5.35 -1.88
CA ALA A 12 -11.52 5.69 -0.46
C ALA A 12 -12.37 4.73 0.39
N ASP A 13 -13.49 4.27 -0.17
CA ASP A 13 -14.37 3.28 0.46
C ASP A 13 -13.69 1.90 0.51
N VAL A 14 -13.00 1.53 -0.58
CA VAL A 14 -12.23 0.27 -0.66
C VAL A 14 -11.02 0.29 0.27
N GLU A 15 -10.24 1.38 0.30
CA GLU A 15 -9.11 1.54 1.23
C GLU A 15 -9.55 1.41 2.68
N THR A 16 -10.72 1.95 3.02
CA THR A 16 -11.26 1.88 4.39
C THR A 16 -11.77 0.48 4.72
N ALA A 17 -12.37 -0.22 3.75
CA ALA A 17 -12.77 -1.62 3.91
C ALA A 17 -11.57 -2.56 4.07
N LEU A 18 -10.43 -2.23 3.45
CA LEU A 18 -9.21 -3.04 3.50
C LEU A 18 -8.34 -2.73 4.72
N LEU A 19 -8.07 -1.46 5.00
CA LEU A 19 -7.06 -1.05 5.99
C LEU A 19 -7.65 -0.40 7.24
N GLY A 20 -8.97 -0.19 7.27
CA GLY A 20 -9.62 0.62 8.29
C GLY A 20 -9.57 2.13 8.03
N PRO A 21 -10.19 2.92 8.93
CA PRO A 21 -10.26 4.37 8.80
C PRO A 21 -8.89 5.02 9.01
N ILE A 22 -8.80 6.31 8.67
CA ILE A 22 -7.61 7.11 9.01
C ILE A 22 -7.54 7.27 10.54
N LEU A 23 -6.37 6.99 11.11
CA LEU A 23 -6.11 7.11 12.54
C LEU A 23 -5.94 8.60 12.91
N PRO A 24 -6.78 9.15 13.81
CA PRO A 24 -6.78 10.59 14.11
C PRO A 24 -5.56 11.07 14.90
N ASP A 25 -4.92 10.17 15.64
CA ASP A 25 -3.74 10.38 16.47
C ASP A 25 -2.42 10.33 15.68
N ARG A 26 -2.46 9.84 14.44
CA ARG A 26 -1.32 9.87 13.53
C ARG A 26 -1.38 11.13 12.67
N ALA A 27 -0.22 11.72 12.38
CA ALA A 27 -0.09 12.85 11.48
C ALA A 27 1.16 12.69 10.64
N CYS A 28 1.15 13.24 9.42
CA CYS A 28 2.33 13.19 8.57
C CYS A 28 3.51 13.93 9.20
N GLY A 29 3.28 15.02 9.96
CA GLY A 29 4.36 15.87 10.50
C GLY A 29 5.37 16.26 9.42
N ASP A 30 6.65 16.13 9.73
CA ASP A 30 7.76 16.39 8.80
C ASP A 30 8.04 15.28 7.77
N CYS A 31 7.25 14.21 7.74
CA CYS A 31 7.49 13.08 6.84
C CYS A 31 7.06 13.44 5.41
N THR A 32 8.00 13.31 4.49
CA THR A 32 7.84 13.71 3.09
C THR A 32 8.02 12.54 2.12
N ALA A 33 8.13 11.31 2.62
CA ALA A 33 8.43 10.13 1.81
C ALA A 33 7.49 9.97 0.59
N CYS A 34 6.17 10.07 0.76
CA CYS A 34 5.25 9.95 -0.37
C CYS A 34 5.37 11.09 -1.40
N CYS A 35 5.86 12.28 -0.99
CA CYS A 35 6.13 13.40 -1.89
C CYS A 35 7.34 13.16 -2.80
N THR A 36 8.21 12.22 -2.44
CA THR A 36 9.37 11.82 -3.26
C THR A 36 9.11 10.49 -3.96
N GLU A 37 8.74 9.47 -3.21
CA GLU A 37 8.73 8.08 -3.70
C GLU A 37 7.63 7.77 -4.71
N LEU A 38 6.43 8.33 -4.55
CA LEU A 38 5.28 7.90 -5.33
C LEU A 38 5.12 8.67 -6.64
N THR A 39 4.70 7.98 -7.69
CA THR A 39 4.17 8.65 -8.89
C THR A 39 2.85 9.33 -8.54
N VAL A 40 2.67 10.56 -8.99
CA VAL A 40 1.35 11.21 -9.03
C VAL A 40 0.99 11.40 -10.49
N LYS A 41 -0.20 10.98 -10.89
CA LYS A 41 -0.69 11.16 -12.26
C LYS A 41 -2.16 11.50 -12.22
N THR A 42 -2.45 12.80 -12.13
CA THR A 42 -3.81 13.34 -12.14
C THR A 42 -3.89 14.49 -13.13
N PRO A 43 -5.10 14.89 -13.58
CA PRO A 43 -5.25 16.08 -14.42
C PRO A 43 -4.72 17.38 -13.77
N GLU A 44 -4.80 17.49 -12.44
CA GLU A 44 -4.40 18.67 -11.67
C GLU A 44 -2.89 18.75 -11.41
N PHE A 45 -2.23 17.59 -11.28
CA PHE A 45 -0.82 17.50 -10.93
C PHE A 45 -0.24 16.15 -11.33
N ALA A 46 0.99 16.17 -11.83
CA ALA A 46 1.75 14.97 -12.14
C ALA A 46 3.20 15.09 -11.71
N LYS A 47 3.76 13.98 -11.21
CA LYS A 47 5.18 13.82 -10.94
C LYS A 47 5.59 12.35 -11.10
N PRO A 48 6.82 12.07 -11.58
CA PRO A 48 7.36 10.72 -11.55
C PRO A 48 7.68 10.25 -10.12
N ALA A 49 7.73 8.93 -9.94
CA ALA A 49 8.28 8.30 -8.73
C ALA A 49 9.76 8.66 -8.54
N GLY A 50 10.23 8.66 -7.29
CA GLY A 50 11.61 8.97 -6.90
C GLY A 50 12.05 10.42 -7.14
N THR A 51 11.19 11.27 -7.71
CA THR A 51 11.47 12.70 -7.89
C THR A 51 10.78 13.50 -6.80
N PRO A 52 11.52 14.35 -6.06
CA PRO A 52 10.92 15.26 -5.09
C PRO A 52 9.84 16.12 -5.74
N CYS A 53 8.69 16.24 -5.06
CA CYS A 53 7.63 17.14 -5.49
C CYS A 53 8.16 18.57 -5.64
N ILE A 54 7.78 19.28 -6.71
CA ILE A 54 8.15 20.68 -6.94
C ILE A 54 7.70 21.63 -5.80
N HIS A 55 6.69 21.24 -5.03
CA HIS A 55 6.21 22.01 -3.89
C HIS A 55 6.82 21.57 -2.56
N LEU A 56 7.81 20.69 -2.57
CA LEU A 56 8.51 20.26 -1.37
C LEU A 56 9.52 21.33 -0.95
N CYS A 57 9.49 21.70 0.31
CA CYS A 57 10.37 22.65 0.98
C CYS A 57 10.94 22.02 2.25
N ASP A 58 11.86 22.71 2.93
CA ASP A 58 12.54 22.21 4.14
C ASP A 58 11.56 21.81 5.27
N GLN A 59 10.40 22.45 5.34
CA GLN A 59 9.35 22.18 6.35
C GLN A 59 8.18 21.33 5.81
N GLY A 60 8.39 20.61 4.70
CA GLY A 60 7.34 19.83 4.03
C GLY A 60 6.70 20.57 2.86
N CYS A 61 5.39 20.47 2.67
CA CYS A 61 4.73 21.00 1.47
C CYS A 61 4.51 22.52 1.55
N GLY A 62 5.17 23.29 0.68
CA GLY A 62 5.02 24.76 0.60
C GLY A 62 3.63 25.25 0.20
N ILE A 63 2.78 24.37 -0.35
CA ILE A 63 1.38 24.66 -0.68
C ILE A 63 0.38 23.85 0.16
N HIS A 64 0.76 23.42 1.38
CA HIS A 64 0.02 22.45 2.19
C HIS A 64 -1.51 22.71 2.26
N ALA A 65 -1.91 23.97 2.45
CA ALA A 65 -3.30 24.39 2.55
C ALA A 65 -4.10 24.21 1.25
N ILE A 66 -3.43 24.35 0.10
CA ILE A 66 -4.06 24.32 -1.23
C ILE A 66 -3.62 23.10 -2.07
N ARG A 67 -3.05 22.06 -1.43
CA ARG A 67 -2.58 20.84 -2.11
C ARG A 67 -3.58 20.27 -3.11
N PRO A 68 -3.12 19.67 -4.23
CA PRO A 68 -3.99 18.94 -5.16
C PRO A 68 -4.82 17.88 -4.43
N ARG A 69 -6.00 17.55 -4.96
CA ARG A 69 -6.94 16.63 -4.30
C ARG A 69 -6.29 15.31 -3.88
N ILE A 70 -5.52 14.70 -4.77
CA ILE A 70 -4.81 13.43 -4.54
C ILE A 70 -3.90 13.48 -3.30
N CYS A 71 -3.22 14.60 -3.06
CA CYS A 71 -2.34 14.77 -1.89
C CYS A 71 -3.11 14.96 -0.57
N ARG A 72 -4.41 15.28 -0.61
CA ARG A 72 -5.27 15.41 0.57
C ARG A 72 -6.04 14.14 0.90
N THR A 73 -6.30 13.31 -0.11
CA THR A 73 -7.15 12.11 0.03
C THR A 73 -6.35 10.82 0.09
N TRP A 74 -5.07 10.82 -0.30
CA TRP A 74 -4.20 9.65 -0.20
C TRP A 74 -3.50 9.56 1.16
N PHE A 75 -3.48 8.37 1.74
CA PHE A 75 -2.85 8.08 3.03
C PHE A 75 -2.06 6.77 2.97
N CYS A 76 -0.81 6.77 3.45
CA CYS A 76 -0.02 5.55 3.57
C CYS A 76 -0.63 4.60 4.61
N VAL A 77 -0.27 3.31 4.57
CA VAL A 77 -0.85 2.30 5.47
C VAL A 77 -0.58 2.62 6.94
N TRP A 78 0.56 3.26 7.26
CA TRP A 78 0.84 3.75 8.62
C TRP A 78 -0.20 4.75 9.13
N ARG A 79 -0.86 5.54 8.26
CA ARG A 79 -1.95 6.45 8.67
C ARG A 79 -3.27 5.72 8.97
N ARG A 80 -3.39 4.41 8.69
CA ARG A 80 -4.64 3.63 8.78
C ARG A 80 -4.54 2.41 9.72
N VAL A 81 -3.42 1.69 9.70
CA VAL A 81 -3.27 0.40 10.40
C VAL A 81 -2.65 0.59 11.79
N ALA A 82 -3.45 0.35 12.83
CA ALA A 82 -3.06 0.59 14.22
C ALA A 82 -2.01 -0.41 14.75
N SER A 83 -1.96 -1.62 14.20
CA SER A 83 -0.96 -2.65 14.56
C SER A 83 0.47 -2.25 14.17
N LEU A 84 0.64 -1.37 13.18
CA LEU A 84 1.96 -0.84 12.84
C LEU A 84 2.49 0.04 13.97
N PRO A 85 3.75 -0.12 14.41
CA PRO A 85 4.34 0.72 15.45
C PRO A 85 4.52 2.17 14.96
N ASP A 86 4.60 3.12 15.89
CA ASP A 86 4.87 4.53 15.55
C ASP A 86 6.23 4.71 14.82
N ALA A 87 7.20 3.86 15.14
CA ALA A 87 8.49 3.78 14.46
C ALA A 87 8.38 3.35 12.99
N ALA A 88 7.26 2.75 12.55
CA ALA A 88 7.01 2.40 11.17
C ALA A 88 6.69 3.61 10.27
N ARG A 89 6.58 4.84 10.82
CA ARG A 89 6.41 6.06 10.03
C ARG A 89 7.56 6.18 9.00
N PRO A 90 7.28 6.47 7.72
CA PRO A 90 8.26 6.22 6.65
C PRO A 90 9.63 6.90 6.78
N ASP A 91 9.67 8.12 7.30
CA ASP A 91 10.90 8.88 7.52
C ASP A 91 11.72 8.37 8.71
N ARG A 92 11.13 7.53 9.57
CA ARG A 92 11.79 6.89 10.72
C ARG A 92 12.19 5.45 10.42
N SER A 93 11.34 4.71 9.72
CA SER A 93 11.56 3.30 9.40
C SER A 93 12.39 3.08 8.16
N GLY A 94 12.45 4.06 7.25
CA GLY A 94 12.96 3.82 5.91
C GLY A 94 12.07 2.86 5.10
N LEU A 95 10.79 2.72 5.45
CA LEU A 95 9.80 1.91 4.75
C LEU A 95 8.54 2.74 4.41
N LEU A 96 8.15 2.79 3.14
CA LEU A 96 6.87 3.34 2.71
C LEU A 96 5.90 2.21 2.39
N VAL A 97 4.83 2.09 3.19
CA VAL A 97 3.77 1.09 2.97
C VAL A 97 2.56 1.75 2.31
N SER A 98 2.16 1.27 1.13
CA SER A 98 1.02 1.78 0.37
C SER A 98 0.02 0.69 0.00
N LEU A 99 -1.25 1.06 -0.17
CA LEU A 99 -2.24 0.22 -0.86
C LEU A 99 -2.28 0.63 -2.33
N ASN A 100 -2.10 -0.32 -3.22
CA ASN A 100 -1.98 -0.11 -4.65
C ASN A 100 -3.18 -0.73 -5.37
N PHE A 101 -3.65 -0.01 -6.38
CA PHE A 101 -4.67 -0.45 -7.31
C PHE A 101 -4.05 -0.46 -8.71
N VAL A 102 -4.06 -1.61 -9.38
CA VAL A 102 -3.47 -1.79 -10.71
C VAL A 102 -4.56 -2.24 -11.67
N ASP A 103 -4.91 -1.39 -12.64
CA ASP A 103 -6.02 -1.65 -13.59
C ASP A 103 -5.76 -2.87 -14.48
N LYS A 104 -4.49 -3.10 -14.85
CA LYS A 104 -4.05 -4.21 -15.71
C LYS A 104 -2.90 -4.96 -15.03
N PRO A 105 -3.20 -5.75 -14.00
CA PRO A 105 -2.17 -6.46 -13.25
C PRO A 105 -1.61 -7.65 -14.06
N GLN A 106 -0.37 -8.05 -13.81
CA GLN A 106 0.20 -9.24 -14.47
C GLN A 106 -0.38 -10.53 -13.87
N THR A 107 -0.72 -10.49 -12.58
CA THR A 107 -1.39 -11.57 -11.86
C THR A 107 -2.53 -11.03 -11.02
N CYS A 108 -3.51 -11.86 -10.65
CA CYS A 108 -4.62 -11.40 -9.82
C CYS A 108 -4.17 -10.81 -8.46
N LEU A 109 -3.01 -11.24 -7.95
CA LEU A 109 -2.43 -10.78 -6.68
C LEU A 109 -1.78 -9.38 -6.76
N GLU A 110 -1.78 -8.74 -7.92
CA GLU A 110 -1.29 -7.36 -8.06
C GLU A 110 -2.42 -6.32 -8.19
N GLY A 111 -3.65 -6.75 -8.52
CA GLY A 111 -4.77 -5.84 -8.82
C GLY A 111 -5.11 -4.92 -7.67
N VAL A 112 -5.17 -5.46 -6.44
CA VAL A 112 -5.28 -4.70 -5.19
C VAL A 112 -4.34 -5.30 -4.17
N SER A 113 -3.30 -4.58 -3.78
CA SER A 113 -2.24 -5.12 -2.93
C SER A 113 -1.58 -4.08 -2.04
N ILE A 114 -1.11 -4.51 -0.87
CA ILE A 114 -0.21 -3.72 -0.03
C ILE A 114 1.20 -3.84 -0.62
N HIS A 115 1.92 -2.73 -0.69
CA HIS A 115 3.31 -2.70 -1.11
C HIS A 115 4.15 -2.04 -0.02
N VAL A 116 5.05 -2.81 0.58
CA VAL A 116 6.11 -2.37 1.48
C VAL A 116 7.33 -2.02 0.64
N ARG A 117 7.62 -0.73 0.49
CA ARG A 117 8.80 -0.23 -0.24
C ARG A 117 9.89 0.17 0.74
N MET A 118 11.08 -0.40 0.59
CA MET A 118 12.28 0.11 1.26
C MET A 118 12.78 1.38 0.57
N LEU A 119 13.07 2.40 1.37
CA LEU A 119 13.62 3.67 0.91
C LEU A 119 15.12 3.54 0.66
N ALA A 120 15.63 4.31 -0.30
CA ALA A 120 17.06 4.30 -0.63
C ALA A 120 17.91 4.67 0.60
N GLY A 121 18.96 3.88 0.86
CA GLY A 121 19.85 4.06 2.01
C GLY A 121 19.31 3.57 3.36
N SER A 122 18.13 2.95 3.38
CA SER A 122 17.56 2.34 4.58
C SER A 122 18.27 1.06 4.99
N ASP A 123 18.35 0.80 6.30
CA ASP A 123 18.80 -0.45 6.92
C ASP A 123 17.65 -1.27 7.53
N ALA A 124 16.39 -0.97 7.14
CA ALA A 124 15.17 -1.54 7.71
C ALA A 124 15.12 -3.08 7.78
N ILE A 125 15.79 -3.76 6.85
CA ILE A 125 15.91 -5.23 6.88
C ILE A 125 16.84 -5.64 8.02
N ALA A 126 18.04 -5.05 8.09
CA ALA A 126 19.07 -5.39 9.07
C ALA A 126 18.65 -5.05 10.50
N ASN A 127 17.93 -3.95 10.69
CA ASN A 127 17.46 -3.50 12.00
C ASN A 127 16.14 -4.15 12.45
N GLY A 128 15.55 -5.04 11.64
CA GLY A 128 14.34 -5.79 11.96
C GLY A 128 13.01 -5.05 11.73
N MET A 129 13.03 -3.77 11.32
CA MET A 129 11.83 -3.00 11.04
C MET A 129 10.98 -3.60 9.91
N ALA A 130 11.63 -4.14 8.87
CA ALA A 130 10.93 -4.81 7.77
C ALA A 130 10.10 -6.02 8.27
N ALA A 131 10.67 -6.83 9.16
CA ALA A 131 9.96 -7.96 9.76
C ALA A 131 8.76 -7.48 10.58
N ALA A 132 8.95 -6.47 11.45
CA ALA A 132 7.86 -5.91 12.26
C ALA A 132 6.72 -5.31 11.42
N VAL A 133 7.03 -4.69 10.28
CA VAL A 133 6.02 -4.18 9.35
C VAL A 133 5.30 -5.35 8.65
N LEU A 134 6.02 -6.36 8.17
CA LEU A 134 5.44 -7.51 7.49
C LEU A 134 4.52 -8.31 8.41
N ASP A 135 4.95 -8.59 9.65
CA ASP A 135 4.13 -9.26 10.67
C ASP A 135 2.79 -8.53 10.91
N ALA A 136 2.77 -7.20 10.78
CA ALA A 136 1.59 -6.39 11.00
C ALA A 136 0.65 -6.27 9.80
N VAL A 137 1.09 -6.63 8.58
CA VAL A 137 0.29 -6.45 7.34
C VAL A 137 0.05 -7.76 6.58
N CYS A 138 0.77 -8.83 6.88
CA CYS A 138 0.62 -10.16 6.29
C CYS A 138 -0.41 -11.03 7.05
N ASP A 139 -1.44 -10.42 7.64
CA ASP A 139 -2.46 -11.08 8.45
C ASP A 139 -3.87 -11.07 7.82
N GLN A 140 -4.03 -10.35 6.72
CA GLN A 140 -5.31 -10.18 6.02
C GLN A 140 -5.28 -10.81 4.64
N LEU A 141 -6.46 -11.10 4.10
CA LEU A 141 -6.64 -11.56 2.72
C LEU A 141 -6.39 -10.44 1.70
N VAL A 142 -5.21 -9.83 1.75
CA VAL A 142 -4.71 -8.76 0.88
C VAL A 142 -3.26 -9.08 0.52
N PRO A 143 -2.89 -9.20 -0.76
CA PRO A 143 -1.53 -9.53 -1.13
C PRO A 143 -0.57 -8.47 -0.63
N VAL A 144 0.56 -8.91 -0.07
CA VAL A 144 1.62 -8.02 0.41
C VAL A 144 2.83 -8.27 -0.46
N TRP A 145 3.32 -7.20 -1.10
CA TRP A 145 4.56 -7.20 -1.85
C TRP A 145 5.61 -6.40 -1.10
N PHE A 146 6.85 -6.86 -1.10
CA PHE A 146 7.99 -6.12 -0.61
C PHE A 146 8.92 -5.75 -1.77
N SER A 147 9.47 -4.54 -1.76
CA SER A 147 10.54 -4.16 -2.69
C SER A 147 11.69 -3.49 -1.95
N ASP A 148 12.90 -3.98 -2.20
CA ASP A 148 14.15 -3.43 -1.66
C ASP A 148 14.80 -2.37 -2.56
N GLY A 149 14.14 -2.03 -3.68
CA GLY A 149 14.65 -1.13 -4.72
C GLY A 149 15.31 -1.85 -5.90
N ALA A 150 15.67 -3.13 -5.77
CA ALA A 150 16.20 -3.96 -6.84
C ALA A 150 15.15 -4.99 -7.29
N GLU A 151 14.52 -5.67 -6.35
CA GLU A 151 13.55 -6.73 -6.60
C GLU A 151 12.19 -6.41 -5.98
N LYS A 152 11.17 -7.13 -6.45
CA LYS A 152 9.81 -7.12 -5.90
C LYS A 152 9.44 -8.57 -5.58
N MET A 153 9.10 -8.84 -4.32
CA MET A 153 8.85 -10.16 -3.79
C MET A 153 7.44 -10.23 -3.21
N LEU A 154 6.74 -11.34 -3.43
CA LEU A 154 5.46 -11.60 -2.76
C LEU A 154 5.74 -12.12 -1.35
N MET A 155 5.21 -11.42 -0.35
CA MET A 155 5.34 -11.76 1.06
C MET A 155 4.06 -12.36 1.64
N HIS A 156 2.91 -12.08 1.03
CA HIS A 156 1.63 -12.65 1.41
C HIS A 156 0.71 -12.75 0.19
N PRO A 157 0.00 -13.88 -0.04
CA PRO A 157 0.12 -15.12 0.72
C PRO A 157 1.48 -15.80 0.56
N ASP A 158 1.72 -16.84 1.35
CA ASP A 158 2.91 -17.69 1.22
C ASP A 158 3.01 -18.28 -0.20
N ASN A 159 4.24 -18.53 -0.66
CA ASN A 159 4.52 -18.95 -2.04
C ASN A 159 3.76 -20.21 -2.47
N ASP A 160 3.55 -21.18 -1.56
CA ASP A 160 2.80 -22.40 -1.86
C ASP A 160 1.33 -22.08 -2.16
N VAL A 161 0.70 -21.24 -1.34
CA VAL A 161 -0.67 -20.78 -1.52
C VAL A 161 -0.79 -19.95 -2.80
N ALA A 162 0.12 -19.00 -3.00
CA ALA A 162 0.18 -18.17 -4.20
C ALA A 162 0.30 -19.02 -5.47
N GLY A 163 1.18 -20.03 -5.46
CA GLY A 163 1.37 -20.96 -6.57
C GLY A 163 0.07 -21.64 -6.99
N PHE A 164 -0.70 -22.18 -6.04
CA PHE A 164 -2.00 -22.75 -6.34
C PHE A 164 -3.02 -21.70 -6.78
N VAL A 165 -3.08 -20.53 -6.12
CA VAL A 165 -4.00 -19.45 -6.52
C VAL A 165 -3.79 -19.07 -7.99
N LEU A 166 -2.53 -18.93 -8.41
CA LEU A 166 -2.15 -18.51 -9.77
C LEU A 166 -2.29 -19.62 -10.81
N SER A 167 -1.96 -20.87 -10.48
CA SER A 167 -2.01 -21.99 -11.45
C SER A 167 -3.43 -22.47 -11.74
N GLY A 168 -4.36 -22.28 -10.80
CA GLY A 168 -5.72 -22.84 -10.89
C GLY A 168 -5.81 -24.32 -10.52
N GLU A 169 -4.69 -24.98 -10.18
CA GLU A 169 -4.65 -26.40 -9.82
C GLU A 169 -5.37 -26.72 -8.51
N ALA A 170 -5.72 -27.98 -8.28
CA ALA A 170 -6.31 -28.41 -7.02
C ALA A 170 -5.28 -28.36 -5.89
N ALA A 171 -5.54 -27.55 -4.86
CA ALA A 171 -4.67 -27.45 -3.71
C ALA A 171 -4.73 -28.71 -2.81
N PRO A 172 -3.64 -29.08 -2.12
CA PRO A 172 -3.64 -30.11 -1.08
C PRO A 172 -4.64 -29.79 0.03
N ARG A 173 -5.19 -30.83 0.69
CA ARG A 173 -6.27 -30.71 1.70
C ARG A 173 -5.99 -29.65 2.78
N HIS A 174 -4.75 -29.48 3.21
CA HIS A 174 -4.38 -28.52 4.24
C HIS A 174 -4.37 -27.05 3.76
N LEU A 175 -4.28 -26.80 2.45
CA LEU A 175 -4.31 -25.45 1.85
C LEU A 175 -5.63 -25.13 1.14
N GLN A 176 -6.52 -26.11 0.96
CA GLN A 176 -7.76 -25.95 0.18
C GLN A 176 -8.62 -24.78 0.62
N GLY A 177 -8.82 -24.62 1.93
CA GLY A 177 -9.63 -23.53 2.47
C GLY A 177 -9.04 -22.15 2.18
N GLU A 178 -7.74 -22.00 2.39
CA GLU A 178 -7.05 -20.73 2.18
C GLU A 178 -6.99 -20.36 0.69
N VAL A 179 -6.58 -21.30 -0.18
CA VAL A 179 -6.53 -21.08 -1.63
C VAL A 179 -7.92 -20.73 -2.19
N ALA A 180 -8.98 -21.38 -1.69
CA ALA A 180 -10.34 -21.05 -2.09
C ALA A 180 -10.73 -19.61 -1.71
N ALA A 181 -10.40 -19.16 -0.50
CA ALA A 181 -10.67 -17.80 -0.05
C ALA A 181 -9.94 -16.76 -0.93
N TRP A 182 -8.66 -16.99 -1.25
CA TRP A 182 -7.90 -16.12 -2.15
C TRP A 182 -8.51 -16.05 -3.54
N ARG A 183 -8.88 -17.19 -4.13
CA ARG A 183 -9.52 -17.25 -5.46
C ARG A 183 -10.87 -16.58 -5.49
N GLU A 184 -11.68 -16.75 -4.45
CA GLU A 184 -12.98 -16.08 -4.33
C GLU A 184 -12.81 -14.56 -4.32
N ARG A 185 -11.90 -14.04 -3.49
CA ARG A 185 -11.68 -12.60 -3.35
C ARG A 185 -11.00 -11.96 -4.56
N TYR A 186 -10.00 -12.62 -5.14
CA TYR A 186 -9.18 -12.05 -6.21
C TYR A 186 -9.52 -12.57 -7.61
N GLY A 187 -10.52 -13.45 -7.73
CA GLY A 187 -10.98 -13.97 -9.02
C GLY A 187 -11.43 -12.88 -9.98
N VAL A 188 -11.92 -11.74 -9.48
CA VAL A 188 -12.30 -10.57 -10.29
C VAL A 188 -11.11 -9.89 -10.99
N PHE A 189 -9.89 -10.09 -10.50
CA PHE A 189 -8.65 -9.58 -11.09
C PHE A 189 -7.89 -10.66 -11.88
N GLY A 190 -8.40 -11.90 -11.89
CA GLY A 190 -7.88 -12.94 -12.77
C GLY A 190 -8.02 -12.49 -14.22
N LEU A 191 -6.95 -12.64 -15.00
CA LEU A 191 -7.02 -12.44 -16.44
C LEU A 191 -8.19 -13.28 -16.96
N ASN A 192 -9.16 -12.63 -17.59
CA ASN A 192 -10.15 -13.32 -18.42
C ASN A 192 -9.40 -14.33 -19.29
N ARG A 193 -9.84 -15.58 -19.19
CA ARG A 193 -9.43 -16.70 -20.02
C ARG A 193 -9.47 -16.34 -21.50
#